data_AF-A0A529FFY2-F1
#
_entry.id   AF-A0A529FFY2-F1
#
_cell.length_a   1.000
_cell.length_b   1.000
_cell.length_c   1.000
_cell.angle_alpha   90.00
_cell.angle_beta   90.00
_cell.angle_gamma   90.00
#
_symmetry.space_group_name_H-M   'P 1'
#
loop_
_entity.id
_entity.type
_entity.pdbx_description
1 polymer ?
#
loop_
_entity_poly.entity_id
_entity_poly.type
_entity_poly.pdbx_seq_one_letter_code
_entity_poly.pdbx_strand_id
1 'polypeptide(L)'
;SALQQGDKQILDQFWTSWIAFDAGGNNGLVYFTQMLSYRCAIKEVHYGLDGAAPDKEIKMPPCDKKDPYAIPYDYQPYFKVADSVKSMSVQVTYTDGTKSPVREYKRQ
;
A
#
# COMPACT_ATOMS: atom_id res chain seq x y z
N SER A 1 -10.46 -3.22 16.60
CA SER A 1 -10.06 -2.51 17.85
C SER A 1 -9.93 -1.02 17.57
N ALA A 2 -9.76 -0.18 18.60
CA ALA A 2 -9.55 1.27 18.40
C ALA A 2 -8.34 1.56 17.50
N LEU A 3 -7.22 0.82 17.67
CA LEU A 3 -6.04 0.91 16.80
C LEU A 3 -6.40 0.70 15.32
N GLN A 4 -7.11 -0.38 15.00
CA GLN A 4 -7.47 -0.72 13.63
C GLN A 4 -8.42 0.31 13.00
N GLN A 5 -9.32 0.89 13.80
CA GLN A 5 -10.22 1.95 13.33
C GLN A 5 -9.45 3.24 13.05
N GLY A 6 -8.51 3.62 13.93
CA GLY A 6 -7.65 4.79 13.73
C GLY A 6 -6.74 4.65 12.51
N ASP A 7 -6.07 3.50 12.38
CA ASP A 7 -5.22 3.22 11.23
C ASP A 7 -6.01 3.23 9.91
N LYS A 8 -7.22 2.68 9.90
CA LYS A 8 -8.12 2.75 8.74
C LYS A 8 -8.47 4.19 8.37
N GLN A 9 -8.80 5.03 9.35
CA GLN A 9 -9.10 6.45 9.11
C GLN A 9 -7.91 7.18 8.48
N ILE A 10 -6.70 6.93 8.97
CA ILE A 10 -5.48 7.50 8.39
C ILE A 10 -5.26 7.01 6.95
N LEU A 11 -5.42 5.71 6.70
CA LEU A 11 -5.32 5.15 5.35
C LEU A 11 -6.34 5.77 4.39
N ASP A 12 -7.61 5.90 4.80
CA ASP A 12 -8.66 6.46 3.96
C ASP A 12 -8.45 7.97 3.69
N GLN A 13 -8.00 8.72 4.70
CA GLN A 13 -7.76 10.17 4.60
C GLN A 13 -6.53 10.49 3.74
N PHE A 14 -5.44 9.71 3.89
CA PHE A 14 -4.16 9.96 3.23
C PHE A 14 -3.86 8.94 2.13
N TRP A 15 -4.90 8.53 1.39
CA TRP A 15 -4.78 7.53 0.35
C TRP A 15 -3.75 7.89 -0.71
N THR A 16 -3.58 9.17 -1.04
CA THR A 16 -2.56 9.64 -2.00
C THR A 16 -1.13 9.27 -1.62
N SER A 17 -0.89 8.88 -0.37
CA SER A 17 0.42 8.49 0.17
C SER A 17 0.58 6.97 0.32
N TRP A 18 -0.41 6.15 -0.07
CA TRP A 18 -0.31 4.69 0.03
C TRP A 18 0.90 4.16 -0.72
N ILE A 19 1.07 4.63 -1.96
CA ILE A 19 2.22 4.29 -2.78
C ILE A 19 2.86 5.54 -3.37
N ALA A 20 4.16 5.43 -3.66
CA ALA A 20 4.90 6.42 -4.41
C ALA A 20 5.80 5.72 -5.44
N PHE A 21 5.75 6.18 -6.69
CA PHE A 21 6.79 5.87 -7.66
C PHE A 21 8.07 6.62 -7.28
N ASP A 22 9.25 6.05 -7.55
CA ASP A 22 10.52 6.72 -7.27
C ASP A 22 10.63 8.04 -8.02
N ALA A 23 10.88 9.13 -7.28
CA ALA A 23 10.98 10.49 -7.81
C ALA A 23 12.12 10.70 -8.83
N GLY A 24 13.03 9.73 -8.95
CA GLY A 24 14.18 9.76 -9.87
C GLY A 24 13.93 9.06 -11.22
N GLY A 25 12.74 8.49 -11.46
CA GLY A 25 12.29 7.92 -12.73
C GLY A 25 12.97 6.62 -13.19
N ASN A 26 14.22 6.37 -12.77
CA ASN A 26 15.11 5.38 -13.38
C ASN A 26 15.24 4.05 -12.63
N ASN A 27 14.65 3.87 -11.45
CA ASN A 27 14.78 2.61 -10.72
C ASN A 27 13.53 1.74 -10.79
N GLY A 28 12.39 2.30 -11.21
CA GLY A 28 11.13 1.59 -11.32
C GLY A 28 10.63 1.09 -9.97
N LEU A 29 10.93 1.82 -8.89
CA LEU A 29 10.57 1.40 -7.54
C LEU A 29 9.20 1.97 -7.19
N VAL A 30 8.36 1.11 -6.60
CA VAL A 30 7.10 1.51 -5.99
C VAL A 30 7.24 1.32 -4.50
N TYR A 31 7.27 2.42 -3.75
CA TYR A 31 7.32 2.44 -2.30
C TYR A 31 5.91 2.39 -1.72
N PHE A 32 5.74 1.67 -0.61
CA PHE A 32 4.46 1.56 0.11
C PHE A 32 4.64 1.65 1.63
N THR A 33 5.67 2.38 2.05
CA THR A 33 6.10 2.59 3.45
C THR A 33 4.96 3.05 4.36
N GLN A 34 4.11 3.97 3.89
CA GLN A 34 3.00 4.48 4.69
C GLN A 34 1.99 3.38 5.01
N MET A 35 1.65 2.52 4.04
CA MET A 35 0.73 1.41 4.28
C MET A 35 1.28 0.43 5.32
N LEU A 36 2.60 0.20 5.32
CA LEU A 36 3.26 -0.67 6.31
C LEU A 36 3.13 -0.11 7.73
N SER A 37 3.29 1.20 7.90
CA SER A 37 3.13 1.83 9.20
C SER A 37 1.70 1.69 9.73
N TYR A 38 0.67 1.75 8.89
CA TYR A 38 -0.74 1.63 9.32
C TYR A 38 -1.37 0.25 9.03
N ARG A 39 -0.54 -0.79 8.89
CA ARG A 39 -0.96 -2.12 8.41
C ARG A 39 -1.90 -2.86 9.35
N CYS A 40 -2.05 -2.45 10.61
CA CYS A 40 -2.94 -3.14 11.55
C CYS A 40 -4.42 -3.07 11.13
N ALA A 41 -4.81 -2.08 10.33
CA ALA A 41 -6.13 -2.00 9.72
C ALA A 41 -6.29 -2.88 8.47
N ILE A 42 -5.19 -3.29 7.84
CA ILE A 42 -5.15 -3.92 6.52
C ILE A 42 -5.29 -5.43 6.66
N LYS A 43 -6.21 -6.02 5.90
CA LYS A 43 -6.28 -7.46 5.68
C LYS A 43 -5.46 -7.85 4.46
N GLU A 44 -5.71 -7.21 3.33
CA GLU A 44 -5.08 -7.49 2.04
C GLU A 44 -4.92 -6.19 1.25
N VAL A 45 -3.87 -6.10 0.43
CA VAL A 45 -3.67 -5.02 -0.53
C VAL A 45 -3.50 -5.64 -1.91
N HIS A 46 -4.35 -5.24 -2.84
CA HIS A 46 -4.24 -5.66 -4.23
C HIS A 46 -3.93 -4.48 -5.14
N TYR A 47 -3.20 -4.74 -6.23
CA TYR A 47 -2.80 -3.75 -7.20
C TYR A 47 -2.91 -4.27 -8.64
N GLY A 48 -3.11 -3.34 -9.56
CA GLY A 48 -3.08 -3.55 -11.01
C GLY A 48 -2.11 -2.55 -11.64
N LEU A 49 -1.55 -2.88 -12.80
CA LEU A 49 -0.64 -1.99 -13.53
C LEU A 49 -1.27 -1.59 -14.86
N ASP A 50 -1.07 -0.34 -15.27
CA ASP A 50 -1.46 0.20 -16.58
C ASP A 50 -2.93 -0.08 -16.95
N GLY A 51 -3.85 0.14 -16.01
CA GLY A 51 -5.29 -0.04 -16.20
C GLY A 51 -5.82 -1.47 -16.00
N ALA A 52 -4.95 -2.43 -15.68
CA ALA A 52 -5.39 -3.77 -15.27
C ALA A 52 -6.17 -3.74 -13.95
N ALA A 53 -7.04 -4.74 -13.77
CA ALA A 53 -7.75 -4.95 -12.51
C ALA A 53 -6.75 -5.19 -11.35
N PRO A 54 -7.08 -4.77 -10.11
CA PRO A 54 -6.22 -4.99 -8.97
C PRO A 54 -6.35 -6.42 -8.45
N ASP A 55 -5.61 -7.34 -9.08
CA ASP A 55 -5.62 -8.78 -8.78
C ASP A 55 -4.27 -9.31 -8.25
N LYS A 56 -3.21 -8.49 -8.29
CA LYS A 56 -1.89 -8.83 -7.73
C LYS A 56 -1.78 -8.36 -6.29
N GLU A 57 -1.15 -9.15 -5.43
CA GLU A 57 -1.05 -8.83 -4.00
C GLU A 57 0.25 -8.08 -3.67
N ILE A 58 0.16 -7.04 -2.82
CA ILE A 58 1.30 -6.55 -2.03
C ILE A 58 1.28 -7.30 -0.69
N LYS A 59 2.20 -8.25 -0.53
CA LYS A 59 2.27 -9.09 0.68
C LYS A 59 2.77 -8.32 1.89
N MET A 60 1.87 -7.80 2.70
CA MET A 60 2.23 -7.08 3.92
C MET A 60 2.66 -8.04 5.04
N PRO A 61 3.63 -7.66 5.89
CA PRO A 61 3.96 -8.44 7.07
C PRO A 61 2.81 -8.34 8.09
N PRO A 62 2.71 -9.28 9.05
CA PRO A 62 1.72 -9.18 10.11
C PRO A 62 1.87 -7.88 10.91
N CYS A 63 0.76 -7.37 11.43
CA CYS A 63 0.76 -6.27 12.38
C CYS A 63 1.32 -6.70 13.74
N ASP A 64 2.26 -5.94 14.28
CA ASP A 64 2.65 -6.02 15.69
C ASP A 64 1.87 -4.98 16.49
N LYS A 65 0.92 -5.41 17.33
CA LYS A 65 0.13 -4.48 18.14
C LYS A 65 0.93 -3.79 19.25
N LYS A 66 2.11 -4.29 19.61
CA LYS A 66 2.99 -3.68 20.61
C LYS A 66 3.84 -2.57 20.00
N ASP A 67 4.12 -2.65 18.71
CA ASP A 67 4.85 -1.64 17.94
C ASP A 67 4.25 -1.49 16.52
N PRO A 68 3.04 -0.91 16.41
CA PRO A 68 2.23 -0.99 15.19
C PRO A 68 2.83 -0.24 14.00
N TYR A 69 3.60 0.81 14.27
CA TYR A 69 4.13 1.71 13.25
C TYR A 69 5.54 1.31 12.78
N ALA A 70 6.21 0.40 13.49
CA ALA A 70 7.51 -0.11 13.10
C ALA A 70 7.41 -0.99 11.84
N ILE A 71 8.35 -0.75 10.92
CA ILE A 71 8.57 -1.58 9.75
C ILE A 71 9.62 -2.63 10.13
N PRO A 72 9.34 -3.93 9.96
CA PRO A 72 10.32 -4.98 10.24
C PRO A 72 11.62 -4.73 9.45
N TYR A 73 12.77 -4.87 10.10
CA TYR A 73 14.08 -4.61 9.49
C TYR A 73 14.35 -5.48 8.25
N ASP A 74 13.81 -6.69 8.24
CA ASP A 74 13.93 -7.68 7.16
C ASP A 74 12.88 -7.50 6.05
N TYR A 75 12.00 -6.49 6.17
CA TYR A 75 10.96 -6.23 5.19
C TYR A 75 11.34 -5.09 4.25
N GLN A 76 11.26 -5.34 2.95
CA GLN A 76 11.56 -4.35 1.93
C GLN A 76 10.32 -3.52 1.59
N PRO A 77 10.27 -2.21 1.89
CA PRO A 77 9.06 -1.40 1.75
C PRO A 77 8.81 -0.91 0.32
N TYR A 78 9.32 -1.64 -0.66
CA TYR A 78 9.19 -1.36 -2.07
C TYR A 78 9.37 -2.63 -2.91
N PHE A 79 8.86 -2.58 -4.14
CA PHE A 79 9.20 -3.55 -5.18
C PHE A 79 9.51 -2.84 -6.48
N LYS A 80 10.12 -3.56 -7.43
CA LYS A 80 10.45 -3.05 -8.75
C LYS A 80 9.38 -3.42 -9.78
N VAL A 81 9.00 -2.46 -10.61
CA VAL A 81 8.16 -2.62 -11.80
C VAL A 81 8.98 -2.36 -13.07
N ALA A 82 8.43 -2.73 -14.23
CA ALA A 82 9.06 -2.41 -15.51
C ALA A 82 9.06 -0.90 -15.77
N ASP A 83 10.03 -0.40 -16.53
CA ASP A 83 10.14 1.02 -16.89
C ASP A 83 8.99 1.50 -17.79
N SER A 84 8.33 0.57 -18.48
CA SER A 84 7.14 0.85 -19.28
C SER A 84 5.91 1.22 -18.45
N VAL A 85 5.86 0.82 -17.16
CA VAL A 85 4.69 1.06 -16.30
C VAL A 85 4.48 2.55 -16.10
N LYS A 86 3.26 3.02 -16.38
CA LYS A 86 2.82 4.41 -16.31
C LYS A 86 1.83 4.65 -15.17
N SER A 87 1.11 3.62 -14.74
CA SER A 87 0.20 3.76 -13.61
C SER A 87 0.03 2.47 -12.82
N MET A 88 -0.48 2.64 -11.60
CA MET A 88 -0.82 1.55 -10.71
C MET A 88 -2.14 1.85 -10.02
N SER A 89 -3.06 0.90 -10.06
CA SER A 89 -4.30 0.90 -9.29
C SER A 89 -4.07 0.14 -8.00
N VAL A 90 -4.66 0.59 -6.88
CA VAL A 90 -4.56 -0.08 -5.57
C VAL A 90 -5.93 -0.15 -4.90
N GLN A 91 -6.25 -1.30 -4.31
CA GLN A 91 -7.40 -1.50 -3.45
C GLN A 91 -6.99 -2.17 -2.14
N VAL A 92 -7.51 -1.66 -1.03
CA VAL A 92 -7.30 -2.21 0.30
C VAL A 92 -8.57 -2.95 0.74
N THR A 93 -8.40 -4.17 1.22
CA THR A 93 -9.41 -4.86 2.04
C THR A 93 -9.01 -4.68 3.49
N TYR A 94 -9.90 -4.12 4.31
CA TYR A 94 -9.66 -3.86 5.72
C TYR A 94 -10.02 -5.06 6.59
N THR A 95 -9.46 -5.10 7.80
CA THR A 95 -9.70 -6.16 8.80
C THR A 95 -11.15 -6.23 9.30
N ASP A 96 -11.94 -5.18 9.09
CA ASP A 96 -13.39 -5.16 9.34
C ASP A 96 -14.23 -5.73 8.17
N GLY A 97 -13.58 -6.20 7.10
CA GLY A 97 -14.21 -6.78 5.91
C GLY A 97 -14.61 -5.76 4.84
N THR A 98 -14.53 -4.45 5.12
CA THR A 98 -14.82 -3.42 4.13
C THR A 98 -13.68 -3.27 3.12
N LYS A 99 -14.00 -2.72 1.95
CA LYS A 99 -13.02 -2.43 0.89
C LYS A 99 -12.95 -0.93 0.63
N SER A 100 -11.76 -0.43 0.37
CA SER A 100 -11.57 0.91 -0.15
C SER A 100 -12.10 1.02 -1.59
N PRO A 101 -12.37 2.25 -2.09
CA PRO A 101 -12.37 2.50 -3.52
C PRO A 101 -11.04 2.05 -4.15
N VAL A 102 -11.06 1.73 -5.44
CA VAL A 102 -9.83 1.59 -6.22
C VAL A 102 -9.21 2.98 -6.41
N ARG A 103 -7.95 3.12 -6.03
CA ARG A 103 -7.19 4.38 -6.14
C ARG A 103 -6.14 4.24 -7.23
N GLU A 104 -6.08 5.22 -8.13
CA GLU A 104 -5.13 5.25 -9.24
C GLU A 104 -3.97 6.19 -8.92
N TYR A 105 -2.74 5.74 -9.17
CA TYR A 105 -1.51 6.50 -9.02
C TYR A 105 -0.78 6.54 -10.35
N LYS A 106 -0.40 7.74 -10.80
CA LYS A 106 0.37 7.92 -12.04
C LYS A 106 1.85 8.00 -11.71
N ARG A 107 2.67 7.32 -12.50
CA ARG A 107 4.11 7.52 -12.53
C ARG A 107 4.36 8.86 -13.21
N GLN A 108 4.95 9.81 -12.48
CA GLN A 108 5.30 11.13 -12.99
C GLN A 108 6.50 11.08 -13.93
#